data_AF-A0A9W9UVZ8-F1
#
_entry.id   AF-A0A9W9UVZ8-F1
#
_cell.length_a   1.000
_cell.length_b   1.000
_cell.length_c   1.000
_cell.angle_alpha   90.00
_cell.angle_beta   90.00
_cell.angle_gamma   90.00
#
_symmetry.space_group_name_H-M   'P 1'
#
loop_
_entity.id
_entity.type
_entity.pdbx_description
1 polymer ?
#
loop_
_entity_poly.entity_id
_entity_poly.type
_entity_poly.pdbx_seq_one_letter_code
_entity_poly.pdbx_strand_id
1 'polypeptide(L)' 'MAPRKPRCNFKECKEAAQRIVGDCSFCHGHFCSKHRMLEAHSCSGLEDCKKESHARNADKLNSERTVVVKGV' A
#
# COMPACT_ATOMS: atom_id res chain seq x y z
N MET A 1 -18.47 18.22 -20.86
CA MET A 1 -17.70 18.79 -19.73
C MET A 1 -16.49 17.91 -19.49
N ALA A 2 -15.27 18.46 -19.54
CA ALA A 2 -14.08 17.68 -19.18
C ALA A 2 -14.16 17.27 -17.69
N PRO A 3 -13.87 16.02 -17.33
CA PRO A 3 -13.90 15.59 -15.93
C PRO A 3 -12.92 16.44 -15.12
N ARG A 4 -13.39 17.03 -14.02
CA ARG A 4 -12.56 17.86 -13.15
C ARG A 4 -11.43 16.97 -12.60
N LYS A 5 -10.20 17.48 -12.66
CA LYS A 5 -9.03 16.75 -12.15
C LYS A 5 -9.22 16.49 -10.65
N PRO A 6 -9.09 15.23 -10.18
CA PRO A 6 -9.20 14.93 -8.76
C PRO A 6 -8.14 15.70 -7.99
N ARG A 7 -8.43 15.99 -6.73
CA ARG A 7 -7.54 16.74 -5.83
C ARG A 7 -7.00 15.80 -4.76
N CYS A 8 -5.84 16.14 -4.21
CA CYS A 8 -5.23 15.32 -3.17
C CYS A 8 -6.17 15.19 -1.97
N ASN A 9 -6.38 13.96 -1.50
CA ASN A 9 -7.28 13.65 -0.38
C ASN A 9 -6.64 13.90 1.00
N PHE A 10 -5.39 14.37 1.04
CA PHE A 10 -4.68 14.70 2.27
C PHE A 10 -5.21 16.01 2.87
N LYS A 11 -5.51 16.02 4.19
CA LYS A 11 -6.23 17.11 4.89
C LYS A 11 -5.57 18.49 4.77
N GLU A 12 -4.28 18.54 4.50
CA GLU A 12 -3.51 19.78 4.37
C GLU A 12 -2.96 20.02 2.96
N CYS A 13 -3.35 19.20 1.98
CA CYS A 13 -2.89 19.34 0.60
C CYS A 13 -3.99 19.91 -0.30
N LYS A 14 -3.67 21.00 -1.02
CA LYS A 14 -4.56 21.59 -2.03
C LYS A 14 -4.10 21.33 -3.47
N GLU A 15 -3.08 20.51 -3.65
CA GLU A 15 -2.52 20.19 -4.96
C GLU A 15 -3.43 19.24 -5.75
N ALA A 16 -3.37 19.31 -7.08
CA ALA A 16 -4.06 18.37 -7.96
C ALA A 16 -3.52 16.95 -7.74
N ALA A 17 -4.41 15.97 -7.72
CA ALA A 17 -4.01 14.57 -7.69
C ALA A 17 -3.37 14.20 -9.03
N GLN A 18 -2.32 13.38 -8.96
CA GLN A 18 -1.63 12.90 -10.14
C GLN A 18 -2.47 11.83 -10.82
N ARG A 19 -2.72 11.94 -12.13
CA ARG A 19 -3.49 10.90 -12.83
C ARG A 19 -2.70 9.60 -12.87
N ILE A 20 -3.40 8.46 -12.68
CA ILE A 20 -2.86 7.09 -12.73
C ILE A 20 -1.97 6.75 -11.53
N VAL A 21 -0.96 7.58 -11.24
CA VAL A 21 0.06 7.30 -10.21
C VAL A 21 -0.35 7.83 -8.83
N GLY A 22 -1.33 8.74 -8.77
CA GLY A 22 -1.83 9.30 -7.52
C GLY A 22 -2.87 8.44 -6.82
N ASP A 23 -3.37 7.40 -7.48
CA ASP A 23 -4.38 6.50 -6.93
C ASP A 23 -3.74 5.48 -5.99
N CYS A 24 -4.16 5.50 -4.73
CA CYS A 24 -3.74 4.51 -3.76
C CYS A 24 -4.71 3.32 -3.78
N SER A 25 -4.25 2.13 -4.19
CA SER A 25 -5.07 0.92 -4.23
C SER A 25 -5.49 0.38 -2.85
N PHE A 26 -4.94 0.91 -1.76
CA PHE A 26 -5.22 0.45 -0.40
C PHE A 26 -6.36 1.21 0.26
N CYS A 27 -6.33 2.54 0.18
CA CYS A 27 -7.38 3.40 0.72
C CYS A 27 -8.32 3.98 -0.36
N HIS A 28 -8.11 3.60 -1.63
CA HIS A 28 -8.83 4.11 -2.80
C HIS A 28 -8.87 5.65 -2.89
N GLY A 29 -7.85 6.31 -2.32
CA GLY A 29 -7.71 7.77 -2.33
C GLY A 29 -6.87 8.28 -3.50
N HIS A 30 -7.12 9.51 -3.93
CA HIS A 30 -6.30 10.20 -4.94
C HIS A 30 -5.34 11.19 -4.28
N PHE A 31 -4.07 11.17 -4.67
CA PHE A 31 -2.99 11.94 -4.06
C PHE A 31 -2.12 12.66 -5.10
N CYS A 32 -1.47 13.75 -4.70
CA CYS A 32 -0.52 14.48 -5.56
C CYS A 32 0.86 13.78 -5.58
N SER A 33 1.79 14.28 -6.40
CA SER A 33 3.16 13.73 -6.49
C SER A 33 3.89 13.65 -5.15
N LYS A 34 3.58 14.53 -4.19
CA LYS A 34 4.18 14.56 -2.85
C LYS A 34 3.55 13.54 -1.90
N HIS A 35 2.25 13.28 -2.04
CA HIS A 35 1.48 12.43 -1.13
C HIS A 35 1.13 11.04 -1.70
N ARG A 36 1.63 10.69 -2.90
CA ARG A 36 1.36 9.38 -3.54
C ARG A 36 1.93 8.18 -2.78
N MET A 37 2.92 8.37 -1.92
CA MET A 37 3.49 7.30 -1.11
C MET A 37 2.60 7.02 0.10
N LEU A 38 2.48 5.74 0.48
CA LEU A 38 1.69 5.29 1.64
C LEU A 38 2.07 6.06 2.93
N GLU A 39 3.36 6.28 3.14
CA GLU A 39 3.91 7.02 4.28
C GLU A 39 3.52 8.50 4.25
N ALA A 40 3.41 9.09 3.06
CA ALA A 40 3.22 10.53 2.89
C ALA A 40 1.77 10.97 3.13
N HIS A 41 0.78 10.10 2.92
CA HIS A 41 -0.63 10.41 3.20
C HIS A 41 -1.18 9.67 4.42
N SER A 42 -0.31 9.04 5.22
CA SER A 42 -0.69 8.22 6.38
C SER A 42 -1.77 7.21 6.01
N CYS A 43 -1.48 6.35 5.03
CA CYS A 43 -2.45 5.42 4.48
C CYS A 43 -3.06 4.51 5.55
N SER A 44 -4.38 4.59 5.73
CA SER A 44 -5.13 3.75 6.65
C SER A 44 -5.09 2.26 6.28
N GLY A 45 -4.87 1.92 5.01
CA GLY A 45 -4.76 0.53 4.54
C GLY A 45 -3.36 -0.08 4.68
N LEU A 46 -2.37 0.68 5.18
CA LEU A 46 -1.01 0.18 5.36
C LEU A 46 -0.94 -0.92 6.43
N GLU A 47 -1.72 -0.79 7.51
CA GLU A 47 -1.69 -1.73 8.63
C GLU A 47 -2.26 -3.10 8.25
N ASP A 48 -3.39 -3.12 7.53
CA ASP A 48 -4.01 -4.35 7.04
C ASP A 48 -3.13 -5.05 5.99
N CYS A 49 -2.54 -4.30 5.06
CA CYS A 49 -1.61 -4.83 4.07
C CYS A 49 -0.37 -5.46 4.72
N LYS A 50 0.14 -4.85 5.80
CA LYS A 50 1.31 -5.36 6.52
C LYS A 50 1.00 -6.70 7.18
N LYS A 51 -0.16 -6.82 7.84
CA LYS A 51 -0.59 -8.08 8.45
C LYS A 51 -0.72 -9.21 7.44
N GLU A 52 -1.37 -8.95 6.31
CA GLU A 52 -1.55 -9.98 5.28
C GLU A 52 -0.21 -10.41 4.66
N SER A 53 0.67 -9.45 4.35
CA SER A 53 2.00 -9.77 3.84
C SER A 53 2.84 -10.56 4.84
N HIS A 54 2.77 -10.22 6.13
CA HIS A 54 3.48 -10.97 7.18
C HIS A 54 2.94 -12.39 7.33
N ALA A 55 1.64 -12.60 7.24
CA ALA A 55 1.03 -13.93 7.30
C ALA A 55 1.47 -14.80 6.12
N ARG A 56 1.43 -14.27 4.89
CA ARG A 56 1.90 -15.01 3.69
C ARG A 56 3.40 -15.31 3.74
N ASN A 57 4.20 -14.35 4.22
CA ASN A 57 5.64 -14.57 4.35
C ASN A 57 5.96 -15.61 5.43
N ALA A 58 5.22 -15.63 6.55
CA ALA A 58 5.38 -16.62 7.59
C ALA A 58 5.00 -18.03 7.13
N ASP A 59 3.90 -18.16 6.38
CA ASP A 59 3.47 -19.43 5.78
C ASP A 59 4.50 -19.98 4.80
N LYS A 60 4.99 -19.12 3.90
CA LYS A 60 6.05 -19.47 2.95
C LYS A 60 7.35 -19.84 3.65
N LEU A 61 7.79 -19.07 4.62
CA LEU A 61 9.02 -19.33 5.39
C LEU A 61 8.93 -20.64 6.19
N ASN A 62 7.75 -20.98 6.71
CA ASN A 62 7.55 -22.25 7.42
C ASN A 62 7.48 -23.44 6.45
N SER A 63 6.91 -23.25 5.26
CA SER A 63 6.86 -24.27 4.20
C SER A 63 8.23 -24.55 3.59
N GLU A 64 9.07 -23.53 3.45
CA GLU A 64 10.44 -23.64 2.93
C GLU A 64 11.47 -23.96 4.03
N ARG A 65 11.02 -24.15 5.29
CA ARG A 65 11.90 -24.49 6.40
C ARG A 65 12.55 -25.85 6.16
N THR A 66 13.86 -25.83 5.98
CA THR A 66 14.69 -27.03 5.89
C THR A 66 14.53 -27.87 7.16
N VAL A 67 13.89 -29.03 7.04
CA VAL A 67 13.83 -30.02 8.11
C VAL A 67 15.12 -30.82 8.09
N VAL A 68 15.83 -30.82 9.22
CA VAL A 68 16.93 -31.76 9.43
C VAL A 68 16.36 -33.17 9.46
N VAL A 69 16.65 -33.96 8.44
CA VAL A 69 16.39 -35.40 8.43
C VAL A 69 17.33 -36.03 9.46
N LYS A 70 16.82 -36.26 10.68
CA LYS A 70 17.55 -37.03 11.69
C LYS A 70 17.35 -38.52 11.40
N GLY A 71 18.36 -39.13 10.77
CA GLY A 71 18.71 -40.55 10.86
C GLY A 71 17.85 -41.53 10.04
N VAL A 72 18.48 -42.14 9.03
CA VAL A 72 18.38 -43.59 8.76
C VAL A 72 19.70 -44.20 9.21
#